data_AF-A0AAV5CKL4-F1
#
_entry.id   AF-A0AAV5CKL4-F1
#
_cell.length_a   1.000
_cell.length_b   1.000
_cell.length_c   1.000
_cell.angle_alpha   90.00
_cell.angle_beta   90.00
_cell.angle_gamma   90.00
#
_symmetry.space_group_name_H-M   'P 1'
#
loop_
_entity.id
_entity.type
_entity.pdbx_description
1 polymer ?
#
loop_
_entity_poly.entity_id
_entity_poly.type
_entity_poly.pdbx_seq_one_letter_code
_entity_poly.pdbx_strand_id
1 'polypeptide(L)'
;MRAIVQLSLAHADNMKQLAMKKKQASGNGNHLKRAFFVLPPLMLAVIFFLQLQTALGLFSSISRIVSQPAAVDDLVGRLRASATFLPLKDTRRRSEEWFISTLDDASEPEGEAKNLVFPSPASRGRVLCLAAPSRHDGAENAYALAWRDALPRGAALRPGLAFVSETAYDHSNLWHGLTALIPFASWHARTQCAGRPARWALFHHGEVRTRWSGWLAALAEATMGKNMTVETFEKPEPVCFEEAVVFRRNMEGLTRERLLGAFDFMRCKARAHCGVVDDVPGARRGGLRVTLLFRTGGRAFKDEAAVTRVFQKECARVAGCTLATARSDNGTFCDQVGPQSAAVCMHMHDTSG
;
A
#
# COMPACT_ATOMS: atom_id res chain seq x y z
N MET A 1 16.02 1.15 92.91
CA MET A 1 17.34 0.59 92.50
C MET A 1 17.56 0.61 90.98
N ARG A 2 17.17 1.68 90.28
CA ARG A 2 17.40 1.86 88.83
C ARG A 2 18.55 2.82 88.48
N ALA A 3 19.21 3.42 89.47
CA ALA A 3 20.22 4.46 89.25
C ALA A 3 21.67 4.01 89.47
N ILE A 4 21.93 2.82 90.04
CA ILE A 4 23.30 2.39 90.41
C ILE A 4 23.94 1.49 89.34
N VAL A 5 23.15 0.85 88.46
CA VAL A 5 23.68 -0.02 87.40
C VAL A 5 24.14 0.78 86.16
N GLN A 6 23.61 1.99 85.93
CA GLN A 6 23.98 2.81 84.77
C GLN A 6 25.41 3.39 84.83
N LEU A 7 26.00 3.57 86.02
CA LEU A 7 27.39 4.06 86.13
C LEU A 7 28.44 2.98 85.82
N SER A 8 28.11 1.69 85.97
CA SER A 8 29.06 0.59 85.69
C SER A 8 29.22 0.30 84.18
N LEU A 9 28.25 0.67 83.34
CA LEU A 9 28.28 0.42 81.90
C LEU A 9 29.07 1.49 81.13
N ALA A 10 29.03 2.74 81.58
CA ALA A 10 29.72 3.85 80.90
C ALA A 10 31.26 3.75 80.99
N HIS A 11 31.80 3.11 82.03
CA HIS A 11 33.26 2.95 82.18
C HIS A 11 33.83 1.81 81.32
N ALA A 12 33.03 0.78 81.01
CA ALA A 12 33.45 -0.35 80.19
C ALA A 12 33.50 -0.02 78.68
N ASP A 13 32.59 0.83 78.20
CA ASP A 13 32.55 1.22 76.77
C ASP A 13 33.67 2.19 76.38
N ASN A 14 34.11 3.05 77.29
CA ASN A 14 35.18 4.02 77.00
C ASN A 14 36.55 3.33 76.84
N MET A 15 36.80 2.25 77.58
CA MET A 15 38.01 1.43 77.47
C MET A 15 38.06 0.60 76.17
N LYS A 16 36.90 0.12 75.67
CA LYS A 16 36.82 -0.60 74.38
C LYS A 16 37.07 0.32 73.17
N GLN A 17 36.58 1.56 73.22
CA GLN A 17 36.79 2.56 72.17
C GLN A 17 38.28 2.92 71.99
N LEU A 18 39.02 3.08 73.10
CA LEU A 18 40.46 3.36 73.07
C LEU A 18 41.31 2.19 72.54
N ALA A 19 40.92 0.95 72.81
CA ALA A 19 41.60 -0.24 72.29
C ALA A 19 41.39 -0.44 70.78
N MET A 20 40.21 -0.12 70.25
CA MET A 20 39.93 -0.21 68.81
C MET A 20 40.65 0.87 67.99
N LYS A 21 40.76 2.10 68.51
CA LYS A 21 41.42 3.21 67.81
C LYS A 21 42.93 2.96 67.62
N LYS A 22 43.59 2.29 68.58
CA LYS A 22 45.01 1.95 68.50
C LYS A 22 45.31 0.85 67.48
N LYS A 23 44.37 -0.07 67.23
CA LYS A 23 44.51 -1.16 66.25
C LYS A 23 44.33 -0.68 64.80
N GLN A 24 43.49 0.33 64.58
CA GLN A 24 43.19 0.88 63.25
C GLN A 24 44.31 1.76 62.69
N ALA A 25 45.10 2.44 63.55
CA ALA A 25 46.23 3.25 63.12
C ALA A 25 47.44 2.42 62.64
N SER A 26 47.66 1.22 63.18
CA SER A 26 48.81 0.38 62.81
C SER A 26 48.63 -0.41 61.50
N GLY A 27 47.39 -0.67 61.07
CA GLY A 27 47.12 -1.42 59.84
C GLY A 27 47.24 -0.59 58.56
N ASN A 28 46.97 0.71 58.63
CA ASN A 28 46.82 1.56 57.45
C ASN A 28 48.17 1.94 56.78
N GLY A 29 49.27 1.94 57.53
CA GLY A 29 50.60 2.28 57.02
C GLY A 29 51.22 1.22 56.09
N ASN A 30 50.88 -0.06 56.28
CA ASN A 30 51.43 -1.15 55.47
C ASN A 30 50.70 -1.34 54.13
N HIS A 31 49.40 -1.02 54.07
CA HIS A 31 48.62 -1.06 52.83
C HIS A 31 48.99 0.08 51.87
N LEU A 32 49.28 1.28 52.39
CA LEU A 32 49.69 2.42 51.57
C LEU A 32 51.08 2.21 50.94
N LYS A 33 52.02 1.61 51.68
CA LYS A 33 53.35 1.26 51.16
C LYS A 33 53.28 0.16 50.09
N ARG A 34 52.43 -0.86 50.27
CA ARG A 34 52.21 -1.89 49.23
C ARG A 34 51.57 -1.33 47.96
N ALA A 35 50.64 -0.38 48.08
CA ALA A 35 50.05 0.28 46.92
C ALA A 35 51.09 1.07 46.10
N PHE A 36 52.00 1.80 46.76
CA PHE A 36 53.08 2.54 46.09
C PHE A 36 54.07 1.67 45.32
N PHE A 37 54.29 0.41 45.73
CA PHE A 37 55.19 -0.50 45.02
C PHE A 37 54.52 -1.28 43.87
N VAL A 38 53.20 -1.45 43.89
CA VAL A 38 52.47 -2.28 42.89
C VAL A 38 51.80 -1.44 41.81
N LEU A 39 51.38 -0.20 42.11
CA LEU A 39 50.75 0.70 41.13
C LEU A 39 51.67 1.08 39.96
N PRO A 40 52.94 1.47 40.16
CA PRO A 40 53.81 1.85 39.05
C PRO A 40 54.04 0.75 38.00
N PRO A 41 54.39 -0.51 38.38
CA PRO A 41 54.55 -1.58 37.40
C PRO A 41 53.23 -2.00 36.74
N LEU A 42 52.10 -1.90 37.44
CA LEU A 42 50.78 -2.16 36.86
C LEU A 42 50.42 -1.11 35.81
N MET A 43 50.66 0.17 36.09
CA MET A 43 50.42 1.26 35.14
C MET A 43 51.35 1.16 33.93
N LEU A 44 52.62 0.80 34.14
CA LEU A 44 53.56 0.51 33.04
C LEU A 44 53.10 -0.68 32.20
N ALA A 45 52.59 -1.76 32.81
CA ALA A 45 52.04 -2.90 32.08
C ALA A 45 50.80 -2.53 31.27
N VAL A 46 49.90 -1.70 31.81
CA VAL A 46 48.73 -1.19 31.09
C VAL A 46 49.14 -0.29 29.91
N ILE A 47 50.14 0.59 30.11
CA ILE A 47 50.68 1.42 29.04
C ILE A 47 51.35 0.55 27.97
N PHE A 48 52.15 -0.44 28.36
CA PHE A 48 52.76 -1.37 27.41
C PHE A 48 51.71 -2.19 26.66
N PHE A 49 50.64 -2.61 27.32
CA PHE A 49 49.54 -3.33 26.69
C PHE A 49 48.78 -2.45 25.70
N LEU A 50 48.52 -1.18 26.05
CA LEU A 50 47.90 -0.20 25.15
C LEU A 50 48.81 0.11 23.95
N GLN A 51 50.11 0.31 24.18
CA GLN A 51 51.11 0.56 23.12
C GLN A 51 51.28 -0.67 22.20
N LEU A 52 51.27 -1.87 22.77
CA LEU A 52 51.30 -3.14 22.04
C LEU A 52 50.01 -3.34 21.24
N GLN A 53 48.84 -3.00 21.78
CA GLN A 53 47.57 -3.00 21.03
C GLN A 53 47.56 -2.00 19.88
N THR A 54 48.17 -0.82 20.04
CA THR A 54 48.33 0.14 18.94
C THR A 54 49.35 -0.32 17.91
N ALA A 55 50.45 -0.96 18.32
CA ALA A 55 51.49 -1.47 17.43
C ALA A 55 51.09 -2.73 16.65
N LEU A 56 50.24 -3.59 17.24
CA LEU A 56 49.64 -4.76 16.58
C LEU A 56 48.38 -4.43 15.75
N GLY A 57 48.02 -3.15 15.60
CA GLY A 57 46.91 -2.74 14.72
C GLY A 57 45.51 -3.16 15.20
N LEU A 58 45.34 -3.52 16.48
CA LEU A 58 44.06 -3.94 17.06
C LEU A 58 43.04 -2.77 17.18
N PHE A 59 43.46 -1.53 16.93
CA PHE A 59 42.60 -0.35 16.74
C PHE A 59 42.25 -0.06 15.27
N SER A 60 42.37 -1.04 14.35
CA SER A 60 41.79 -0.95 12.99
C SER A 60 40.28 -0.65 13.01
N SER A 61 39.60 -0.91 14.13
CA SER A 61 38.15 -0.70 14.29
C SER A 61 37.71 0.77 14.21
N ILE A 62 38.53 1.74 14.62
CA ILE A 62 38.14 3.16 14.59
C ILE A 62 38.25 3.72 13.16
N SER A 63 39.23 3.26 12.37
CA SER A 63 39.35 3.65 10.96
C SER A 63 38.24 3.05 10.09
N ARG A 64 37.67 1.90 10.47
CA ARG A 64 36.52 1.29 9.76
C ARG A 64 35.24 2.10 9.88
N ILE A 65 35.02 2.82 11.00
CA ILE A 65 33.80 3.63 11.21
C ILE A 65 33.79 4.86 10.28
N VAL A 66 34.97 5.43 9.97
CA VAL A 66 35.09 6.58 9.07
C VAL A 66 35.03 6.18 7.58
N SER A 67 35.37 4.93 7.24
CA SER A 67 35.27 4.41 5.86
C SER A 67 33.91 3.79 5.50
N GLN A 68 33.04 3.56 6.49
CA GLN A 68 31.70 2.99 6.30
C GLN A 68 30.75 3.84 5.43
N PRO A 69 30.69 5.19 5.57
CA PRO A 69 29.77 6.00 4.78
C PRO A 69 30.07 5.90 3.28
N ALA A 70 31.35 6.04 2.90
CA ALA A 70 31.77 5.95 1.49
C ALA A 70 31.53 4.56 0.88
N ALA A 71 31.72 3.48 1.65
CA ALA A 71 31.44 2.13 1.18
C ALA A 71 29.93 1.85 1.03
N VAL A 72 29.10 2.37 1.94
CA VAL A 72 27.63 2.30 1.84
C VAL A 72 27.14 3.14 0.66
N ASP A 73 27.69 4.34 0.46
CA ASP A 73 27.34 5.20 -0.66
C ASP A 73 27.74 4.59 -2.01
N ASP A 74 28.91 3.93 -2.10
CA ASP A 74 29.31 3.16 -3.29
C ASP A 74 28.35 1.98 -3.54
N LEU A 75 28.00 1.22 -2.49
CA LEU A 75 27.05 0.13 -2.60
C LEU A 75 25.67 0.61 -3.07
N VAL A 76 25.13 1.67 -2.45
CA VAL A 76 23.87 2.29 -2.87
C VAL A 76 23.99 2.80 -4.31
N GLY A 77 25.11 3.42 -4.68
CA GLY A 77 25.41 3.86 -6.05
C GLY A 77 25.35 2.72 -7.05
N ARG A 78 25.94 1.56 -6.74
CA ARG A 78 25.89 0.35 -7.56
C ARG A 78 24.48 -0.24 -7.64
N LEU A 79 23.74 -0.27 -6.53
CA LEU A 79 22.34 -0.72 -6.53
C LEU A 79 21.47 0.18 -7.40
N ARG A 80 21.64 1.51 -7.33
CA ARG A 80 20.96 2.45 -8.22
C ARG A 80 21.30 2.19 -9.69
N ALA A 81 22.57 1.96 -10.00
CA ALA A 81 23.02 1.66 -11.36
C ALA A 81 22.56 0.29 -11.87
N SER A 82 22.22 -0.64 -10.98
CA SER A 82 21.71 -1.97 -11.34
C SER A 82 20.26 -1.98 -11.79
N ALA A 83 19.51 -0.89 -11.57
CA ALA A 83 18.12 -0.77 -12.02
C ALA A 83 18.07 -0.61 -13.55
N THR A 84 17.88 -1.72 -14.25
CA THR A 84 17.73 -1.73 -15.72
C THR A 84 16.30 -1.41 -16.12
N PHE A 85 16.14 -0.39 -16.97
CA PHE A 85 14.86 -0.09 -17.60
C PHE A 85 14.63 -1.00 -18.80
N LEU A 86 13.49 -1.67 -18.80
CA LEU A 86 13.02 -2.57 -19.85
C LEU A 86 11.80 -1.96 -20.53
N PRO A 87 11.51 -2.30 -21.80
CA PRO A 87 10.30 -1.86 -22.47
C PRO A 87 9.06 -2.22 -21.65
N LEU A 88 8.20 -1.24 -21.40
CA LEU A 88 6.94 -1.45 -20.67
C LEU A 88 6.05 -2.38 -21.46
N LYS A 89 6.00 -2.19 -22.79
CA LYS A 89 5.33 -3.06 -23.76
C LYS A 89 6.36 -3.87 -24.55
N ASP A 90 6.50 -5.15 -24.21
CA ASP A 90 7.36 -6.08 -24.94
C ASP A 90 6.60 -6.74 -26.09
N THR A 91 6.74 -6.20 -27.30
CA THR A 91 6.05 -6.69 -28.51
C THR A 91 6.47 -8.09 -28.96
N ARG A 92 7.50 -8.68 -28.35
CA ARG A 92 7.90 -10.08 -28.58
C ARG A 92 7.01 -11.07 -27.81
N ARG A 93 6.26 -10.57 -26.82
CA ARG A 93 5.28 -11.35 -26.03
C ARG A 93 3.88 -11.20 -26.62
N ARG A 94 2.98 -12.08 -26.17
CA ARG A 94 1.54 -11.95 -26.45
C ARG A 94 0.97 -10.72 -25.75
N SER A 95 -0.13 -10.18 -26.28
CA SER A 95 -0.82 -8.99 -25.76
C SER A 95 -1.17 -9.07 -24.28
N GLU A 96 -1.41 -10.26 -23.75
CA GLU A 96 -1.80 -10.46 -22.35
C GLU A 96 -0.59 -10.43 -21.39
N GLU A 97 0.64 -10.51 -21.92
CA GLU A 97 1.87 -10.66 -21.13
C GLU A 97 2.94 -9.59 -21.43
N TRP A 98 2.70 -8.76 -22.44
CA TRP A 98 3.68 -7.77 -22.89
C TRP A 98 3.99 -6.69 -21.86
N PHE A 99 3.08 -6.44 -20.92
CA PHE A 99 3.16 -5.35 -19.96
C PHE A 99 3.88 -5.82 -18.70
N ILE A 100 5.06 -5.26 -18.41
CA ILE A 100 5.93 -5.76 -17.32
C ILE A 100 6.26 -7.25 -17.53
N SER A 101 6.73 -7.59 -18.74
CA SER A 101 6.87 -8.96 -19.22
C SER A 101 7.91 -9.85 -18.50
N THR A 102 8.72 -9.30 -17.60
CA THR A 102 9.76 -10.08 -16.87
C THR A 102 9.24 -10.78 -15.63
N LEU A 103 8.01 -10.49 -15.21
CA LEU A 103 7.39 -11.09 -14.05
C LEU A 103 6.13 -11.85 -14.45
N ASP A 104 5.95 -13.02 -13.84
CA ASP A 104 4.71 -13.79 -13.93
C ASP A 104 3.73 -13.28 -12.88
N ASP A 105 2.49 -13.04 -13.31
CA ASP A 105 1.37 -12.70 -12.46
C ASP A 105 0.67 -13.95 -11.94
N ALA A 106 0.06 -13.81 -10.76
CA ALA A 106 -0.59 -14.93 -10.09
C ALA A 106 -1.98 -14.53 -9.59
N SER A 107 -2.85 -15.53 -9.50
CA SER A 107 -4.16 -15.43 -8.85
C SER A 107 -4.00 -15.83 -7.39
N GLU A 108 -3.54 -14.89 -6.56
CA GLU A 108 -3.30 -15.14 -5.13
C GLU A 108 -4.18 -14.24 -4.23
N PRO A 109 -5.08 -14.85 -3.43
CA PRO A 109 -5.41 -16.28 -3.35
C PRO A 109 -6.12 -16.77 -4.63
N GLU A 110 -6.22 -18.10 -4.75
CA GLU A 110 -6.89 -18.74 -5.88
C GLU A 110 -8.27 -18.14 -6.15
N GLY A 111 -8.54 -17.91 -7.44
CA GLY A 111 -9.77 -17.33 -7.92
C GLY A 111 -9.86 -15.81 -7.88
N GLU A 112 -8.81 -15.11 -7.44
CA GLU A 112 -8.65 -13.68 -7.70
C GLU A 112 -8.12 -13.40 -9.11
N ALA A 113 -8.35 -12.17 -9.58
CA ALA A 113 -7.76 -11.72 -10.83
C ALA A 113 -6.22 -11.73 -10.75
N LYS A 114 -5.58 -12.15 -11.84
CA LYS A 114 -4.12 -12.22 -11.94
C LYS A 114 -3.50 -10.84 -11.75
N ASN A 115 -2.57 -10.74 -10.82
CA ASN A 115 -1.93 -9.48 -10.47
C ASN A 115 -0.43 -9.62 -10.20
N LEU A 116 0.25 -8.47 -10.24
CA LEU A 116 1.61 -8.29 -9.72
C LEU A 116 1.53 -7.33 -8.53
N VAL A 117 2.16 -7.70 -7.42
CA VAL A 117 2.28 -6.85 -6.23
C VAL A 117 3.72 -6.40 -6.05
N PHE A 118 3.92 -5.16 -5.66
CA PHE A 118 5.22 -4.56 -5.37
C PHE A 118 5.18 -3.77 -4.05
N PRO A 119 6.21 -3.86 -3.20
CA PRO A 119 7.24 -4.91 -3.21
C PRO A 119 6.62 -6.29 -2.89
N SER A 120 7.30 -7.35 -3.30
CA SER A 120 6.84 -8.75 -3.11
C SER A 120 7.98 -9.76 -3.23
N PRO A 121 7.80 -11.02 -2.83
CA PRO A 121 8.77 -12.07 -3.11
C PRO A 121 9.13 -12.22 -4.60
N ALA A 122 8.14 -12.11 -5.50
CA ALA A 122 8.35 -12.17 -6.96
C ALA A 122 9.26 -11.05 -7.47
N SER A 123 9.08 -9.83 -6.95
CA SER A 123 9.97 -8.69 -7.23
C SER A 123 11.27 -8.73 -6.43
N ARG A 124 11.46 -9.70 -5.52
CA ARG A 124 12.58 -9.76 -4.55
C ARG A 124 12.64 -8.52 -3.65
N GLY A 125 11.48 -8.01 -3.22
CA GLY A 125 11.38 -6.83 -2.34
C GLY A 125 11.62 -5.49 -3.03
N ARG A 126 11.70 -5.46 -4.37
CA ARG A 126 11.92 -4.24 -5.14
C ARG A 126 10.60 -3.53 -5.47
N VAL A 127 10.65 -2.21 -5.51
CA VAL A 127 9.54 -1.35 -5.94
C VAL A 127 9.47 -1.25 -7.46
N LEU A 128 8.27 -0.96 -7.98
CA LEU A 128 8.04 -0.69 -9.39
C LEU A 128 8.36 0.77 -9.70
N CYS A 129 9.23 0.99 -10.70
CA CYS A 129 9.51 2.30 -11.28
C CYS A 129 9.06 2.34 -12.74
N LEU A 130 8.38 3.40 -13.15
CA LEU A 130 7.88 3.62 -14.50
C LEU A 130 8.48 4.91 -15.07
N ALA A 131 9.00 4.81 -16.30
CA ALA A 131 9.38 5.95 -17.13
C ALA A 131 8.47 5.93 -18.35
N ALA A 132 7.40 6.71 -18.31
CA ALA A 132 6.30 6.57 -19.27
C ALA A 132 5.91 7.92 -19.92
N PRO A 133 6.78 8.53 -20.75
CA PRO A 133 6.46 9.81 -21.38
C PRO A 133 5.44 9.70 -22.51
N SER A 134 5.27 8.52 -23.12
CA SER A 134 4.50 8.35 -24.35
C SER A 134 3.02 8.01 -24.09
N ARG A 135 2.16 8.73 -24.79
CA ARG A 135 0.69 8.56 -24.81
C ARG A 135 0.18 7.94 -26.10
N HIS A 136 1.09 7.68 -27.03
CA HIS A 136 0.81 7.30 -28.41
C HIS A 136 1.57 6.06 -28.84
N ASP A 137 2.70 5.75 -28.20
CA ASP A 137 3.41 4.50 -28.41
C ASP A 137 3.85 3.89 -27.06
N GLY A 138 3.15 2.83 -26.64
CA GLY A 138 3.48 2.13 -25.40
C GLY A 138 4.86 1.44 -25.40
N ALA A 139 5.49 1.22 -26.57
CA ALA A 139 6.84 0.66 -26.66
C ALA A 139 7.94 1.68 -26.29
N GLU A 140 7.62 2.98 -26.32
CA GLU A 140 8.52 4.06 -25.86
C GLU A 140 8.51 4.23 -24.33
N ASN A 141 7.56 3.60 -23.65
CA ASN A 141 7.49 3.59 -22.19
C ASN A 141 8.35 2.44 -21.63
N ALA A 142 8.87 2.61 -20.42
CA ALA A 142 9.75 1.64 -19.79
C ALA A 142 9.42 1.44 -18.30
N TYR A 143 9.84 0.31 -17.75
CA TYR A 143 9.79 0.02 -16.31
C TYR A 143 11.11 -0.54 -15.80
N ALA A 144 11.34 -0.36 -14.50
CA ALA A 144 12.45 -0.96 -13.77
C ALA A 144 11.98 -1.46 -12.41
N LEU A 145 12.72 -2.39 -11.83
CA LEU A 145 12.58 -2.80 -10.43
C LEU A 145 13.78 -2.27 -9.64
N ALA A 146 13.53 -1.51 -8.58
CA ALA A 146 14.57 -0.90 -7.78
C ALA A 146 14.38 -1.15 -6.29
N TRP A 147 15.47 -1.10 -5.52
CA TRP A 147 15.38 -1.10 -4.07
C TRP A 147 14.88 0.26 -3.59
N ARG A 148 13.98 0.29 -2.59
CA ARG A 148 13.38 1.52 -2.09
C ARG A 148 14.42 2.57 -1.68
N ASP A 149 15.52 2.13 -1.06
CA ASP A 149 16.58 3.01 -0.58
C ASP A 149 17.68 3.29 -1.64
N ALA A 150 17.55 2.69 -2.82
CA ALA A 150 18.46 2.85 -3.96
C ALA A 150 17.70 2.99 -5.29
N LEU A 151 16.80 3.98 -5.35
CA LEU A 151 16.03 4.31 -6.56
C LEU A 151 16.93 4.84 -7.69
N PRO A 152 16.53 4.66 -8.97
CA PRO A 152 17.24 5.26 -10.10
C PRO A 152 17.44 6.76 -9.91
N ARG A 153 18.53 7.30 -10.47
CA ARG A 153 18.84 8.73 -10.34
C ARG A 153 17.72 9.58 -10.91
N GLY A 154 17.33 10.63 -10.17
CA GLY A 154 16.24 11.53 -10.55
C GLY A 154 14.84 10.96 -10.29
N ALA A 155 14.69 9.69 -9.93
CA ALA A 155 13.38 9.09 -9.74
C ALA A 155 12.65 9.66 -8.53
N ALA A 156 11.35 9.88 -8.67
CA ALA A 156 10.47 10.32 -7.60
C ALA A 156 9.77 9.13 -6.95
N LEU A 157 9.88 8.96 -5.63
CA LEU A 157 9.09 7.98 -4.88
C LEU A 157 7.71 8.55 -4.55
N ARG A 158 6.67 7.81 -4.90
CA ARG A 158 5.28 8.12 -4.60
C ARG A 158 4.82 7.30 -3.39
N PRO A 159 4.45 7.95 -2.27
CA PRO A 159 4.12 7.25 -1.03
C PRO A 159 2.73 6.58 -1.07
N GLY A 160 2.57 5.45 -0.39
CA GLY A 160 1.33 4.68 -0.33
C GLY A 160 0.98 3.92 -1.63
N LEU A 161 -0.14 3.19 -1.57
CA LEU A 161 -0.56 2.25 -2.60
C LEU A 161 -0.95 2.90 -3.94
N ALA A 162 -0.33 2.43 -5.02
CA ALA A 162 -0.68 2.74 -6.39
C ALA A 162 -1.42 1.59 -7.07
N PHE A 163 -2.51 1.89 -7.75
CA PHE A 163 -3.18 0.97 -8.65
C PHE A 163 -2.74 1.21 -10.08
N VAL A 164 -2.15 0.20 -10.71
CA VAL A 164 -1.63 0.26 -12.07
C VAL A 164 -2.49 -0.61 -12.98
N SER A 165 -3.29 0.03 -13.83
CA SER A 165 -4.19 -0.65 -14.77
C SER A 165 -3.55 -0.66 -16.15
N GLU A 166 -3.31 -1.85 -16.71
CA GLU A 166 -3.10 -2.04 -18.15
C GLU A 166 -4.29 -2.79 -18.72
N THR A 167 -4.77 -2.34 -19.87
CA THR A 167 -5.90 -2.95 -20.55
C THR A 167 -5.74 -2.84 -22.07
N ALA A 168 -6.32 -3.80 -22.80
CA ALA A 168 -6.48 -3.75 -24.25
C ALA A 168 -7.67 -2.87 -24.68
N TYR A 169 -8.36 -2.23 -23.73
CA TYR A 169 -9.55 -1.45 -23.99
C TYR A 169 -9.49 -0.05 -23.36
N ASP A 170 -10.07 0.94 -24.03
CA ASP A 170 -10.08 2.33 -23.56
C ASP A 170 -10.89 2.54 -22.26
N HIS A 171 -10.28 3.17 -21.26
CA HIS A 171 -10.89 3.58 -19.98
C HIS A 171 -12.01 4.62 -20.14
N SER A 172 -12.13 5.27 -21.31
CA SER A 172 -13.22 6.21 -21.60
C SER A 172 -14.55 5.51 -21.91
N ASN A 173 -14.50 4.25 -22.35
CA ASN A 173 -15.70 3.46 -22.63
C ASN A 173 -16.20 2.80 -21.34
N LEU A 174 -17.49 2.96 -21.04
CA LEU A 174 -18.10 2.46 -19.80
C LEU A 174 -17.90 0.95 -19.60
N TRP A 175 -18.17 0.14 -20.62
CA TRP A 175 -18.09 -1.32 -20.50
C TRP A 175 -16.64 -1.80 -20.39
N HIS A 176 -15.77 -1.22 -21.19
CA HIS A 176 -14.35 -1.53 -21.20
C HIS A 176 -13.64 -1.10 -19.92
N GLY A 177 -13.91 0.11 -19.45
CA GLY A 177 -13.31 0.57 -18.20
C GLY A 177 -13.89 -0.17 -16.97
N LEU A 178 -15.11 -0.68 -17.05
CA LEU A 178 -15.65 -1.54 -15.98
C LEU A 178 -14.87 -2.86 -15.87
N THR A 179 -14.50 -3.49 -16.99
CA THR A 179 -13.67 -4.71 -16.95
C THR A 179 -12.26 -4.46 -16.40
N ALA A 180 -11.73 -3.24 -16.57
CA ALA A 180 -10.48 -2.82 -15.95
C ALA A 180 -10.62 -2.47 -14.46
N LEU A 181 -11.79 -2.02 -14.00
CA LEU A 181 -12.03 -1.61 -12.61
C LEU A 181 -12.36 -2.78 -11.67
N ILE A 182 -13.11 -3.78 -12.17
CA ILE A 182 -13.55 -4.96 -11.39
C ILE A 182 -12.41 -5.65 -10.61
N PRO A 183 -11.23 -5.93 -11.21
CA PRO A 183 -10.13 -6.58 -10.50
C PRO A 183 -9.67 -5.80 -9.25
N PHE A 184 -9.58 -4.47 -9.37
CA PHE A 184 -9.22 -3.60 -8.25
C PHE A 184 -10.31 -3.54 -7.19
N ALA A 185 -11.59 -3.57 -7.59
CA ALA A 185 -12.70 -3.64 -6.65
C ALA A 185 -12.69 -4.96 -5.84
N SER A 186 -12.45 -6.09 -6.51
CA SER A 186 -12.28 -7.41 -5.86
C SER A 186 -11.12 -7.37 -4.87
N TRP A 187 -9.97 -6.85 -5.31
CA TRP A 187 -8.78 -6.72 -4.48
C TRP A 187 -9.02 -5.85 -3.25
N HIS A 188 -9.62 -4.67 -3.43
CA HIS A 188 -9.89 -3.73 -2.35
C HIS A 188 -10.92 -4.26 -1.35
N ALA A 189 -11.95 -4.97 -1.83
CA ALA A 189 -12.91 -5.64 -0.96
C ALA A 189 -12.25 -6.74 -0.12
N ARG A 190 -11.41 -7.57 -0.74
CA ARG A 190 -10.70 -8.67 -0.09
C ARG A 190 -9.73 -8.17 0.99
N THR A 191 -9.05 -7.07 0.75
CA THR A 191 -8.17 -6.47 1.75
C THR A 191 -8.95 -5.74 2.85
N GLN A 192 -10.28 -5.88 2.93
CA GLN A 192 -11.14 -5.19 3.89
C GLN A 192 -10.97 -3.67 3.82
N CYS A 193 -10.79 -3.14 2.61
CA CYS A 193 -10.47 -1.73 2.36
C CYS A 193 -9.16 -1.26 3.04
N ALA A 194 -8.30 -2.17 3.49
CA ALA A 194 -7.00 -1.83 4.07
C ALA A 194 -6.12 -1.19 3.00
N GLY A 195 -5.64 0.02 3.29
CA GLY A 195 -4.90 0.84 2.34
C GLY A 195 -5.81 1.41 1.26
N ARG A 196 -6.43 2.57 1.54
CA ARG A 196 -7.07 3.36 0.46
C ARG A 196 -5.99 3.71 -0.56
N PRO A 197 -6.16 3.32 -1.83
CA PRO A 197 -5.15 3.59 -2.85
C PRO A 197 -4.99 5.11 -2.99
N ALA A 198 -3.75 5.58 -3.01
CA ALA A 198 -3.45 7.00 -3.11
C ALA A 198 -3.56 7.50 -4.56
N ARG A 199 -3.42 6.59 -5.53
CA ARG A 199 -3.32 6.95 -6.95
C ARG A 199 -3.63 5.83 -7.92
N TRP A 200 -3.91 6.27 -9.15
CA TRP A 200 -4.00 5.46 -10.36
C TRP A 200 -2.81 5.73 -11.28
N ALA A 201 -2.29 4.69 -11.92
CA ALA A 201 -1.51 4.80 -13.15
C ALA A 201 -2.24 3.98 -14.21
N LEU A 202 -2.70 4.65 -15.28
CA LEU A 202 -3.60 4.05 -16.27
C LEU A 202 -2.87 3.88 -17.59
N PHE A 203 -2.95 2.68 -18.16
CA PHE A 203 -2.31 2.30 -19.40
C PHE A 203 -3.29 1.55 -20.32
N HIS A 204 -3.23 1.91 -21.60
CA HIS A 204 -3.97 1.23 -22.66
C HIS A 204 -2.97 0.86 -23.76
N HIS A 205 -2.72 -0.43 -23.93
CA HIS A 205 -1.64 -0.94 -24.80
C HIS A 205 -0.26 -0.39 -24.44
N GLY A 206 0.01 -0.19 -23.15
CA GLY A 206 1.24 0.41 -22.63
C GLY A 206 1.31 1.95 -22.76
N GLU A 207 0.31 2.62 -23.33
CA GLU A 207 0.25 4.08 -23.47
C GLU A 207 -0.44 4.73 -22.27
N VAL A 208 0.12 5.84 -21.76
CA VAL A 208 -0.43 6.55 -20.60
C VAL A 208 -1.81 7.14 -20.88
N ARG A 209 -2.74 6.92 -19.94
CA ARG A 209 -4.06 7.57 -19.87
C ARG A 209 -4.15 8.44 -18.62
N THR A 210 -4.78 9.62 -18.78
CA THR A 210 -4.89 10.62 -17.71
C THR A 210 -6.21 10.60 -16.96
N ARG A 211 -7.19 9.82 -17.42
CA ARG A 211 -8.52 9.83 -16.83
C ARG A 211 -9.29 8.55 -17.14
N TRP A 212 -10.17 8.23 -16.20
CA TRP A 212 -11.34 7.40 -16.45
C TRP A 212 -12.42 8.20 -17.19
N SER A 213 -13.43 7.51 -17.74
CA SER A 213 -14.69 8.18 -18.09
C SER A 213 -15.31 8.81 -16.84
N GLY A 214 -16.11 9.87 -16.98
CA GLY A 214 -16.70 10.56 -15.82
C GLY A 214 -17.54 9.64 -14.92
N TRP A 215 -18.29 8.72 -15.51
CA TRP A 215 -19.07 7.72 -14.76
C TRP A 215 -18.17 6.73 -14.02
N LEU A 216 -17.11 6.23 -14.68
CA LEU A 216 -16.18 5.28 -14.07
C LEU A 216 -15.32 5.93 -12.98
N ALA A 217 -14.96 7.20 -13.13
CA ALA A 217 -14.29 7.98 -12.09
C ALA A 217 -15.17 8.04 -10.83
N ALA A 218 -16.46 8.39 -10.98
CA ALA A 218 -17.39 8.42 -9.85
C ALA A 218 -17.57 7.04 -9.20
N LEU A 219 -17.65 5.96 -10.00
CA LEU A 219 -17.72 4.60 -9.46
C LEU A 219 -16.44 4.22 -8.70
N ALA A 220 -15.27 4.53 -9.24
CA ALA A 220 -13.99 4.26 -8.60
C ALA A 220 -13.87 5.04 -7.26
N GLU A 221 -14.25 6.31 -7.25
CA GLU A 221 -14.28 7.14 -6.03
C GLU A 221 -15.24 6.59 -4.98
N ALA A 222 -16.45 6.18 -5.39
CA ALA A 222 -17.41 5.56 -4.49
C ALA A 222 -16.87 4.25 -3.90
N THR A 223 -16.19 3.45 -4.72
CA THR A 223 -15.70 2.11 -4.37
C THR A 223 -14.46 2.13 -3.48
N MET A 224 -13.52 3.05 -3.75
CA MET A 224 -12.15 3.01 -3.20
C MET A 224 -11.81 4.24 -2.35
N GLY A 225 -12.63 5.28 -2.40
CA GLY A 225 -12.43 6.54 -1.68
C GLY A 225 -12.13 7.72 -2.60
N LYS A 226 -12.34 8.92 -2.07
CA LYS A 226 -12.10 10.19 -2.77
C LYS A 226 -10.59 10.51 -2.86
N ASN A 227 -10.23 11.40 -3.78
CA ASN A 227 -8.91 12.02 -3.92
C ASN A 227 -7.77 11.11 -4.43
N MET A 228 -8.10 10.05 -5.19
CA MET A 228 -7.07 9.29 -5.89
C MET A 228 -6.46 10.12 -7.02
N THR A 229 -5.16 10.40 -6.94
CA THR A 229 -4.46 11.13 -8.01
C THR A 229 -4.27 10.23 -9.22
N VAL A 230 -4.49 10.71 -10.44
CA VAL A 230 -4.08 9.97 -11.65
C VAL A 230 -2.67 10.42 -12.04
N GLU A 231 -1.71 9.51 -12.02
CA GLU A 231 -0.33 9.80 -12.44
C GLU A 231 -0.30 10.03 -13.96
N THR A 232 0.12 11.24 -14.33
CA THR A 232 0.13 11.70 -15.72
C THR A 232 1.48 11.52 -16.42
N PHE A 233 2.53 11.21 -15.65
CA PHE A 233 3.92 11.04 -16.10
C PHE A 233 4.43 12.19 -16.99
N GLU A 234 3.98 13.43 -16.73
CA GLU A 234 4.35 14.61 -17.51
C GLU A 234 5.83 14.96 -17.46
N LYS A 235 6.50 14.56 -16.38
CA LYS A 235 7.92 14.82 -16.19
C LYS A 235 8.76 13.66 -16.75
N PRO A 236 9.94 13.95 -17.33
CA PRO A 236 10.80 12.92 -17.92
C PRO A 236 11.40 11.98 -16.88
N GLU A 237 11.45 12.37 -15.61
CA GLU A 237 12.01 11.54 -14.55
C GLU A 237 11.13 10.31 -14.25
N PRO A 238 11.74 9.14 -13.96
CA PRO A 238 11.00 7.96 -13.56
C PRO A 238 10.20 8.19 -12.27
N VAL A 239 9.03 7.58 -12.20
CA VAL A 239 8.18 7.57 -11.00
C VAL A 239 8.20 6.17 -10.41
N CYS A 240 8.60 6.05 -9.15
CA CYS A 240 8.58 4.80 -8.40
C CYS A 240 7.44 4.81 -7.39
N PHE A 241 6.79 3.67 -7.18
CA PHE A 241 5.70 3.54 -6.21
C PHE A 241 6.17 2.82 -4.96
N GLU A 242 5.88 3.37 -3.79
CA GLU A 242 6.18 2.70 -2.51
C GLU A 242 5.51 1.33 -2.44
N GLU A 243 4.24 1.27 -2.83
CA GLU A 243 3.47 0.04 -3.01
C GLU A 243 2.71 0.11 -4.33
N ALA A 244 2.62 -0.99 -5.06
CA ALA A 244 1.83 -1.07 -6.28
C ALA A 244 1.14 -2.42 -6.44
N VAL A 245 -0.08 -2.39 -6.97
CA VAL A 245 -0.79 -3.57 -7.48
C VAL A 245 -1.10 -3.32 -8.95
N VAL A 246 -0.64 -4.24 -9.79
CA VAL A 246 -0.78 -4.17 -11.25
C VAL A 246 -1.76 -5.24 -11.71
N PHE A 247 -2.77 -4.82 -12.47
CA PHE A 247 -3.61 -5.73 -13.24
C PHE A 247 -3.40 -5.44 -14.72
N ARG A 248 -2.88 -6.43 -15.46
CA ARG A 248 -2.59 -6.33 -16.90
C ARG A 248 -3.41 -7.29 -17.77
N ARG A 249 -4.21 -8.16 -17.14
CA ARG A 249 -5.05 -9.17 -17.79
C ARG A 249 -6.54 -8.97 -17.51
N ASN A 250 -6.94 -7.76 -17.11
CA ASN A 250 -8.30 -7.45 -16.68
C ASN A 250 -8.82 -8.48 -15.67
N MET A 251 -9.90 -9.19 -16.00
CA MET A 251 -10.58 -10.15 -15.12
C MET A 251 -10.02 -11.59 -15.19
N GLU A 252 -8.94 -11.84 -15.92
CA GLU A 252 -8.38 -13.21 -16.02
C GLU A 252 -8.01 -13.77 -14.64
N GLY A 253 -8.42 -15.01 -14.37
CA GLY A 253 -8.22 -15.68 -13.08
C GLY A 253 -9.36 -15.45 -12.07
N LEU A 254 -10.21 -14.45 -12.28
CA LEU A 254 -11.31 -14.14 -11.38
C LEU A 254 -12.42 -15.20 -11.47
N THR A 255 -12.74 -15.88 -10.37
CA THR A 255 -13.86 -16.82 -10.34
C THR A 255 -15.19 -16.09 -10.42
N ARG A 256 -16.24 -16.82 -10.82
CA ARG A 256 -17.61 -16.29 -10.85
C ARG A 256 -18.03 -15.73 -9.49
N GLU A 257 -17.68 -16.40 -8.40
CA GLU A 257 -18.01 -15.94 -7.04
C GLU A 257 -17.34 -14.59 -6.74
N ARG A 258 -16.03 -14.46 -6.99
CA ARG A 258 -15.29 -13.21 -6.80
C ARG A 258 -15.80 -12.09 -7.70
N LEU A 259 -16.11 -12.40 -8.95
CA LEU A 259 -16.71 -11.46 -9.89
C LEU A 259 -18.04 -10.90 -9.38
N LEU A 260 -18.96 -11.78 -8.96
CA LEU A 260 -20.25 -11.37 -8.41
C LEU A 260 -20.07 -10.57 -7.11
N GLY A 261 -19.16 -11.00 -6.23
CA GLY A 261 -18.81 -10.27 -5.02
C GLY A 261 -18.25 -8.87 -5.30
N ALA A 262 -17.42 -8.70 -6.32
CA ALA A 262 -16.90 -7.40 -6.73
C ALA A 262 -18.00 -6.48 -7.28
N PHE A 263 -18.95 -7.04 -8.06
CA PHE A 263 -20.11 -6.28 -8.52
C PHE A 263 -21.00 -5.83 -7.37
N ASP A 264 -21.30 -6.71 -6.43
CA ASP A 264 -22.07 -6.37 -5.23
C ASP A 264 -21.32 -5.35 -4.36
N PHE A 265 -20.00 -5.49 -4.24
CA PHE A 265 -19.15 -4.54 -3.54
C PHE A 265 -19.27 -3.13 -4.12
N MET A 266 -19.01 -2.98 -5.42
CA MET A 266 -19.12 -1.71 -6.13
C MET A 266 -20.53 -1.13 -6.05
N ARG A 267 -21.56 -1.96 -6.24
CA ARG A 267 -22.97 -1.55 -6.17
C ARG A 267 -23.32 -0.97 -4.80
N CYS A 268 -22.95 -1.65 -3.72
CA CYS A 268 -23.25 -1.19 -2.37
C CYS A 268 -22.47 0.07 -2.00
N LYS A 269 -21.19 0.17 -2.40
CA LYS A 269 -20.40 1.39 -2.23
C LYS A 269 -20.98 2.57 -3.01
N ALA A 270 -21.43 2.35 -4.24
CA ALA A 270 -22.12 3.36 -5.05
C ALA A 270 -23.44 3.81 -4.41
N ARG A 271 -24.26 2.88 -3.91
CA ARG A 271 -25.52 3.18 -3.20
C ARG A 271 -25.26 4.03 -1.96
N ALA A 272 -24.29 3.65 -1.14
CA ALA A 272 -23.90 4.39 0.05
C ALA A 272 -23.39 5.80 -0.31
N HIS A 273 -22.53 5.91 -1.32
CA HIS A 273 -22.02 7.19 -1.82
C HIS A 273 -23.16 8.12 -2.29
N CYS A 274 -24.19 7.56 -2.90
CA CYS A 274 -25.34 8.29 -3.41
C CYS A 274 -26.50 8.46 -2.41
N GLY A 275 -26.33 8.04 -1.15
CA GLY A 275 -27.36 8.16 -0.12
C GLY A 275 -28.63 7.35 -0.42
N VAL A 276 -28.53 6.26 -1.19
CA VAL A 276 -29.66 5.41 -1.51
C VAL A 276 -29.99 4.55 -0.29
N VAL A 277 -31.10 4.86 0.37
CA VAL A 277 -31.58 4.12 1.54
C VAL A 277 -32.13 2.76 1.09
N ASP A 278 -31.67 1.69 1.73
CA ASP A 278 -32.27 0.36 1.55
C ASP A 278 -33.68 0.37 2.18
N ASP A 279 -34.69 -0.06 1.42
CA ASP A 279 -36.03 -0.28 1.98
C ASP A 279 -35.95 -1.28 3.14
N VAL A 280 -36.54 -0.92 4.28
CA VAL A 280 -36.53 -1.70 5.53
C VAL A 280 -36.94 -3.16 5.24
N PRO A 281 -36.21 -4.18 5.76
CA PRO A 281 -36.61 -5.57 5.62
C PRO A 281 -38.00 -5.78 6.24
N GLY A 282 -39.00 -6.01 5.39
CA GLY A 282 -40.41 -6.10 5.80
C GLY A 282 -41.33 -5.14 5.04
N ALA A 283 -40.79 -4.07 4.45
CA ALA A 283 -41.49 -3.24 3.48
C ALA A 283 -41.44 -3.89 2.09
N ARG A 284 -41.92 -5.13 1.96
CA ARG A 284 -42.30 -5.65 0.64
C ARG A 284 -43.51 -4.84 0.17
N ARG A 285 -43.29 -3.67 -0.41
CA ARG A 285 -44.27 -3.10 -1.36
C ARG A 285 -44.30 -4.10 -2.50
N GLY A 286 -45.32 -4.96 -2.52
CA GLY A 286 -45.46 -6.11 -3.44
C GLY A 286 -45.68 -5.72 -4.91
N GLY A 287 -44.86 -4.82 -5.44
CA GLY A 287 -44.95 -4.29 -6.80
C GLY A 287 -43.62 -4.38 -7.54
N LEU A 288 -43.66 -4.79 -8.80
CA LEU A 288 -42.49 -4.90 -9.68
C LEU A 288 -42.08 -3.51 -10.19
N ARG A 289 -40.93 -2.97 -9.77
CA ARG A 289 -40.36 -1.75 -10.37
C ARG A 289 -39.45 -2.10 -11.54
N VAL A 290 -39.77 -1.61 -12.73
CA VAL A 290 -38.96 -1.75 -13.94
C VAL A 290 -38.46 -0.37 -14.35
N THR A 291 -37.17 -0.23 -14.68
CA THR A 291 -36.62 0.99 -15.29
C THR A 291 -35.95 0.65 -16.60
N LEU A 292 -36.37 1.29 -17.69
CA LEU A 292 -35.70 1.19 -18.98
C LEU A 292 -34.62 2.26 -19.09
N LEU A 293 -33.37 1.83 -19.20
CA LEU A 293 -32.25 2.72 -19.45
C LEU A 293 -31.95 2.80 -20.94
N PHE A 294 -32.32 3.92 -21.56
CA PHE A 294 -32.03 4.19 -22.96
C PHE A 294 -30.62 4.77 -23.14
N ARG A 295 -29.99 4.39 -24.25
CA ARG A 295 -28.68 4.89 -24.68
C ARG A 295 -28.87 5.92 -25.78
N THR A 296 -27.97 6.89 -25.85
CA THR A 296 -27.86 7.81 -26.97
C THR A 296 -26.73 7.42 -27.94
N GLY A 297 -26.75 7.99 -29.14
CA GLY A 297 -25.75 7.73 -30.19
C GLY A 297 -26.12 6.57 -31.14
N GLY A 298 -25.11 6.01 -31.83
CA GLY A 298 -25.31 5.09 -32.96
C GLY A 298 -26.00 3.74 -32.65
N ARG A 299 -26.31 3.47 -31.38
CA ARG A 299 -27.08 2.29 -30.93
C ARG A 299 -28.35 2.65 -30.15
N ALA A 300 -28.81 3.90 -30.25
CA ALA A 300 -30.08 4.32 -29.67
C ALA A 300 -31.26 3.66 -30.41
N PHE A 301 -32.38 3.46 -29.71
CA PHE A 301 -33.61 3.06 -30.37
C PHE A 301 -34.11 4.21 -31.25
N LYS A 302 -34.50 3.90 -32.49
CA LYS A 302 -35.09 4.90 -33.40
C LYS A 302 -36.39 5.49 -32.85
N ASP A 303 -37.15 4.70 -32.09
CA ASP A 303 -38.37 5.12 -31.41
C ASP A 303 -38.37 4.60 -29.96
N GLU A 304 -37.74 5.35 -29.05
CA GLU A 304 -37.74 5.07 -27.61
C GLU A 304 -39.17 5.01 -27.04
N ALA A 305 -40.08 5.81 -27.58
CA ALA A 305 -41.46 5.87 -27.12
C ALA A 305 -42.22 4.58 -27.48
N ALA A 306 -41.99 3.99 -28.66
CA ALA A 306 -42.55 2.70 -29.02
C ALA A 306 -42.08 1.59 -28.07
N VAL A 307 -40.78 1.54 -27.77
CA VAL A 307 -40.23 0.57 -26.82
C VAL A 307 -40.87 0.78 -25.45
N THR A 308 -40.94 2.02 -24.98
CA THR A 308 -41.59 2.37 -23.70
C THR A 308 -43.04 1.88 -23.67
N ARG A 309 -43.81 2.11 -24.75
CA ARG A 309 -45.22 1.64 -24.84
C ARG A 309 -45.34 0.12 -24.74
N VAL A 310 -44.42 -0.63 -25.35
CA VAL A 310 -44.41 -2.10 -25.26
C VAL A 310 -44.21 -2.55 -23.81
N PHE A 311 -43.18 -2.03 -23.15
CA PHE A 311 -42.91 -2.39 -21.74
C PHE A 311 -43.99 -1.88 -20.79
N GLN A 312 -44.61 -0.72 -21.07
CA GLN A 312 -45.72 -0.21 -20.27
C GLN A 312 -46.91 -1.17 -20.33
N LYS A 313 -47.21 -1.70 -21.52
CA LYS A 313 -48.27 -2.68 -21.75
C LYS A 313 -48.00 -3.99 -21.00
N GLU A 314 -46.76 -4.48 -21.02
CA GLU A 314 -46.38 -5.69 -20.29
C GLU A 314 -46.39 -5.48 -18.77
N CYS A 315 -45.88 -4.34 -18.30
CA CYS A 315 -45.91 -3.98 -16.89
C CYS A 315 -47.34 -3.88 -16.36
N ALA A 316 -48.27 -3.29 -17.13
CA ALA A 316 -49.68 -3.22 -16.75
C ALA A 316 -50.37 -4.58 -16.52
N ARG A 317 -49.79 -5.69 -16.99
CA ARG A 317 -50.28 -7.05 -16.75
C ARG A 317 -49.85 -7.63 -15.39
N VAL A 318 -48.89 -7.01 -14.73
CA VAL A 318 -48.33 -7.46 -13.45
C VAL A 318 -48.82 -6.54 -12.34
N ALA A 319 -49.53 -7.11 -11.35
CA ALA A 319 -50.05 -6.35 -10.22
C ALA A 319 -48.93 -5.59 -9.49
N GLY A 320 -49.16 -4.30 -9.23
CA GLY A 320 -48.19 -3.42 -8.58
C GLY A 320 -46.97 -3.06 -9.43
N CYS A 321 -46.94 -3.41 -10.72
CA CYS A 321 -45.81 -3.04 -11.57
C CYS A 321 -45.80 -1.54 -11.88
N THR A 322 -44.62 -0.94 -11.80
CA THR A 322 -44.38 0.47 -12.17
C THR A 322 -43.20 0.55 -13.11
N LEU A 323 -43.38 1.27 -14.22
CA LEU A 323 -42.36 1.48 -15.24
C LEU A 323 -41.82 2.91 -15.16
N ALA A 324 -40.51 3.05 -15.14
CA ALA A 324 -39.80 4.32 -15.35
C ALA A 324 -38.89 4.21 -16.57
N THR A 325 -38.57 5.35 -17.17
CA THR A 325 -37.57 5.47 -18.23
C THR A 325 -36.47 6.43 -17.79
N ALA A 326 -35.24 6.12 -18.14
CA ALA A 326 -34.07 6.95 -17.88
C ALA A 326 -33.16 6.92 -19.11
N ARG A 327 -32.32 7.93 -19.27
CA ARG A 327 -31.26 7.94 -20.28
C ARG A 327 -29.90 7.91 -19.61
N SER A 328 -28.99 7.10 -20.14
CA SER A 328 -27.65 6.89 -19.55
C SER A 328 -26.75 8.14 -19.57
N ASP A 329 -27.07 9.12 -20.41
CA ASP A 329 -26.30 10.35 -20.62
C ASP A 329 -26.92 11.60 -19.98
N ASN A 330 -28.18 11.54 -19.55
CA ASN A 330 -28.92 12.70 -19.06
C ASN A 330 -29.03 12.77 -17.53
N GLY A 331 -28.43 11.81 -16.82
CA GLY A 331 -28.44 11.72 -15.36
C GLY A 331 -27.03 11.68 -14.77
N THR A 332 -26.87 12.24 -13.58
CA THR A 332 -25.65 12.12 -12.79
C THR A 332 -25.37 10.65 -12.47
N PHE A 333 -24.15 10.34 -12.03
CA PHE A 333 -23.80 9.01 -11.53
C PHE A 333 -24.85 8.48 -10.54
N CYS A 334 -25.27 9.30 -9.58
CA CYS A 334 -26.24 8.91 -8.56
C CYS A 334 -27.68 8.72 -9.07
N ASP A 335 -28.09 9.47 -10.10
CA ASP A 335 -29.38 9.24 -10.77
C ASP A 335 -29.46 7.84 -11.39
N GLN A 336 -28.30 7.27 -11.78
CA GLN A 336 -28.20 5.94 -12.38
C GLN A 336 -28.06 4.81 -11.35
N VAL A 337 -27.68 5.12 -10.11
CA VAL A 337 -27.53 4.14 -9.01
C VAL A 337 -28.88 3.83 -8.35
N GLY A 338 -29.76 4.83 -8.20
CA GLY A 338 -31.07 4.68 -7.55
C GLY A 338 -32.00 3.60 -8.13
N PRO A 339 -32.09 3.39 -9.47
CA PRO A 339 -32.95 2.38 -10.07
C PRO A 339 -32.49 0.92 -9.89
N GLN A 340 -31.23 0.69 -9.48
CA GLN A 340 -30.65 -0.65 -9.42
C GLN A 340 -31.01 -1.35 -8.11
N SER A 341 -32.14 -2.08 -8.17
CA SER A 341 -32.57 -3.27 -7.41
C SER A 341 -32.27 -3.36 -5.89
N ALA A 342 -33.35 -3.66 -5.15
CA ALA A 342 -33.44 -3.94 -3.71
C ALA A 342 -32.68 -5.21 -3.24
N ALA A 343 -31.48 -5.48 -3.75
CA ALA A 343 -30.60 -6.47 -3.16
C ALA A 343 -29.92 -5.83 -1.95
N VAL A 344 -30.30 -6.31 -0.76
CA VAL A 344 -29.82 -5.87 0.56
C VAL A 344 -28.29 -5.84 0.57
N CYS A 345 -27.72 -4.68 0.83
CA CYS A 345 -26.30 -4.54 1.12
C CYS A 345 -26.06 -5.04 2.55
N MET A 346 -25.87 -6.34 2.75
CA MET A 346 -25.54 -6.88 4.07
C MET A 346 -24.21 -6.29 4.54
N HIS A 347 -24.21 -5.82 5.79
CA HIS A 347 -23.15 -5.08 6.49
C HIS A 347 -21.73 -5.32 5.95
N MET A 348 -21.30 -4.43 5.05
CA MET A 348 -19.88 -4.14 4.94
C MET A 348 -19.56 -3.24 6.13
N HIS A 349 -18.78 -3.75 7.08
CA HIS A 349 -18.30 -2.96 8.20
C HIS A 349 -17.67 -1.66 7.68
N ASP A 350 -18.28 -0.56 8.09
CA ASP A 350 -17.84 0.77 7.78
C ASP A 350 -16.61 1.07 8.63
N THR A 351 -15.42 0.89 8.05
CA THR A 351 -14.18 1.44 8.59
C THR A 351 -13.79 2.65 7.77
N SER A 352 -14.66 3.66 7.73
CA SER A 352 -14.31 4.99 7.24
C SER A 352 -13.81 5.85 8.39
N GLY A 353 -12.50 5.74 8.63
CA GLY A 353 -11.66 6.81 9.18
C GLY A 353 -11.11 7.68 8.06
#